data_AF-A0A1D2RBM5-F1
#
_entry.id   AF-A0A1D2RBM5-F1
#
_cell.length_a   1.000
_cell.length_b   1.000
_cell.length_c   1.000
_cell.angle_alpha   90.00
_cell.angle_beta   90.00
_cell.angle_gamma   90.00
#
_symmetry.space_group_name_H-M   'P 1'
#
loop_
_entity.id
_entity.type
_entity.pdbx_description
1 polymer ?
#
loop_
_entity_poly.entity_id
_entity_poly.type
_entity_poly.pdbx_seq_one_letter_code
_entity_poly.pdbx_strand_id
1 'polypeptide(L)' 'MQEININIKLTGDLAVVVNEMLNRGYSTSGEDLIRASIISYGTHLGLISPKTLHKEVLKKIKASGKKYTDDEIIAQIENL' A
#
# COMPACT_ATOMS: atom_id res chain seq x y z
N MET A 1 21.03 -1.71 -3.48
CA MET A 1 19.61 -1.75 -3.08
C MET A 1 19.46 -3.00 -2.24
N GLN A 2 18.95 -2.89 -1.02
CA GLN A 2 18.80 -4.06 -0.14
C GLN A 2 17.41 -4.64 -0.35
N GLU A 3 17.33 -5.94 -0.61
CA GLU A 3 16.08 -6.64 -0.87
C GLU A 3 15.86 -7.69 0.21
N ILE A 4 14.62 -7.79 0.71
CA ILE A 4 14.21 -8.77 1.71
C ILE A 4 12.94 -9.44 1.20
N ASN A 5 12.97 -10.76 1.12
CA ASN A 5 11.80 -11.58 0.79
C ASN A 5 11.11 -12.06 2.07
N ILE A 6 9.81 -11.79 2.16
CA ILE A 6 8.99 -12.14 3.31
C ILE A 6 7.94 -13.15 2.84
N ASN A 7 7.92 -14.35 3.43
CA ASN A 7 6.90 -15.37 3.18
C ASN A 7 6.06 -15.55 4.45
N ILE A 8 4.80 -15.11 4.40
CA ILE A 8 3.88 -15.13 5.55
C ILE A 8 2.72 -16.06 5.25
N LYS A 9 2.49 -17.01 6.16
CA LYS A 9 1.26 -17.81 6.19
C LYS A 9 0.32 -17.24 7.24
N LEU A 10 -0.81 -16.71 6.79
CA LEU A 10 -1.91 -16.30 7.67
C LEU A 10 -2.85 -17.48 7.90
N THR A 11 -3.35 -17.63 9.13
CA THR A 11 -4.29 -18.68 9.53
C THR A 11 -5.40 -18.10 10.42
N GLY A 12 -6.49 -18.84 10.57
CA GLY A 12 -7.62 -18.44 11.42
C GLY A 12 -8.28 -17.14 10.97
N ASP A 13 -8.77 -16.35 11.92
CA ASP A 13 -9.54 -15.13 11.68
C ASP A 13 -8.81 -14.09 10.83
N LEU A 14 -7.48 -14.00 10.97
CA LEU A 14 -6.65 -13.10 10.17
C LEU A 14 -6.69 -13.46 8.68
N ALA A 15 -6.69 -14.75 8.33
CA ALA A 15 -6.83 -15.17 6.94
C ALA A 15 -8.22 -14.82 6.38
N VAL A 16 -9.26 -14.96 7.21
CA VAL A 16 -10.64 -14.58 6.84
C VAL A 16 -10.74 -13.09 6.55
N VAL A 17 -10.20 -12.25 7.44
CA VAL A 17 -10.21 -10.79 7.26
C VAL A 17 -9.46 -10.38 6.00
N VAL A 18 -8.25 -10.93 5.76
CA VAL A 18 -7.48 -10.59 4.56
C VAL A 18 -8.22 -11.00 3.29
N ASN A 19 -8.82 -12.20 3.26
CA ASN A 19 -9.62 -12.62 2.11
C ASN A 19 -10.82 -11.70 1.87
N GLU A 20 -11.51 -11.26 2.92
CA GLU A 20 -12.63 -10.31 2.79
C GLU A 20 -12.16 -8.96 2.23
N MET A 21 -10.99 -8.48 2.65
CA MET A 21 -10.42 -7.24 2.13
C MET A 21 -10.10 -7.34 0.64
N LEU A 22 -9.58 -8.48 0.18
CA LEU A 22 -9.31 -8.73 -1.24
C LEU A 22 -10.62 -8.86 -2.04
N ASN A 23 -11.58 -9.62 -1.53
CA ASN A 23 -12.88 -9.82 -2.20
C ASN A 23 -13.66 -8.53 -2.40
N ARG A 24 -13.57 -7.60 -1.44
CA ARG A 24 -14.21 -6.28 -1.51
C ARG A 24 -13.43 -5.27 -2.33
N GLY A 25 -12.24 -5.63 -2.82
CA GLY A 25 -11.40 -4.74 -3.64
C GLY A 25 -10.72 -3.63 -2.84
N TYR A 26 -10.63 -3.73 -1.51
CA TYR A 26 -9.84 -2.79 -0.70
C TYR A 26 -8.33 -2.94 -0.97
N SER A 27 -7.90 -4.05 -1.55
CA SER A 27 -6.53 -4.26 -2.02
C SER A 27 -6.53 -5.15 -3.26
N THR A 28 -5.60 -4.89 -4.19
CA THR A 28 -5.45 -5.62 -5.45
C THR A 28 -4.82 -7.01 -5.28
N SER A 29 -4.01 -7.20 -4.25
CA SER A 29 -3.36 -8.48 -3.93
C SER A 29 -2.96 -8.54 -2.45
N GLY A 30 -2.69 -9.75 -1.95
CA GLY A 30 -2.15 -9.92 -0.59
C GLY A 30 -0.80 -9.22 -0.40
N GLU A 31 0.04 -9.20 -1.44
CA GLU A 31 1.31 -8.48 -1.39
C GLU A 31 1.12 -6.97 -1.22
N ASP A 32 0.14 -6.39 -1.91
CA ASP A 32 -0.16 -4.96 -1.79
C ASP A 32 -0.68 -4.61 -0.40
N LEU A 33 -1.52 -5.48 0.16
CA LEU A 33 -2.01 -5.34 1.53
C LEU A 33 -0.87 -5.39 2.55
N ILE A 34 0.08 -6.32 2.40
CA ILE A 34 1.25 -6.40 3.29
C ILE A 34 2.14 -5.16 3.13
N ARG A 35 2.42 -4.72 1.89
CA ARG A 35 3.21 -3.49 1.65
C ARG A 35 2.55 -2.28 2.31
N ALA A 36 1.24 -2.09 2.13
CA ALA A 36 0.49 -1.00 2.74
C ALA A 36 0.52 -1.07 4.27
N SER A 37 0.45 -2.27 4.85
CA SER A 37 0.52 -2.50 6.29
C SER A 37 1.90 -2.15 6.86
N ILE A 38 2.98 -2.56 6.21
CA ILE A 38 4.37 -2.23 6.60
C ILE A 38 4.58 -0.71 6.54
N ILE A 39 4.05 -0.08 5.49
CA ILE A 39 4.08 1.37 5.31
C ILE A 39 3.37 2.10 6.46
N SER A 40 2.14 1.68 6.76
CA SER A 40 1.33 2.27 7.83
C SER A 40 2.01 2.09 9.19
N TYR A 41 2.47 0.87 9.48
CA TYR A 41 3.14 0.55 10.74
C TYR A 41 4.48 1.28 10.88
N GLY A 42 5.29 1.33 9.83
CA GLY A 42 6.55 2.09 9.82
C GLY A 42 6.32 3.59 9.98
N THR A 43 5.23 4.13 9.45
CA THR A 43 4.83 5.53 9.66
C THR A 43 4.43 5.78 11.11
N HIS A 44 3.62 4.89 11.69
CA HIS A 44 3.23 4.94 13.09
C HIS A 44 4.44 4.92 14.04
N LEU A 45 5.46 4.12 13.72
CA LEU A 45 6.72 4.04 14.46
C LEU A 45 7.70 5.20 14.17
N GLY A 46 7.37 6.13 13.27
CA GLY A 46 8.25 7.22 12.86
C GLY A 46 9.45 6.79 12.01
N LEU A 47 9.46 5.55 11.51
CA LEU A 47 10.52 4.98 10.66
C LEU A 47 10.34 5.37 9.19
N ILE A 48 9.11 5.65 8.76
CA ILE A 48 8.78 6.09 7.41
C ILE A 48 8.17 7.49 7.49
N SER A 49 8.77 8.46 6.79
CA SER A 49 8.15 9.78 6.68
C SER A 49 7.04 9.74 5.61
N PRO A 50 5.88 10.37 5.86
CA PRO A 50 4.80 10.52 4.86
C PRO A 50 5.26 11.16 3.54
N LYS A 51 6.28 12.03 3.60
CA LYS A 51 6.88 12.67 2.42
C LYS A 51 7.66 11.68 1.54
N THR A 52 8.17 10.61 2.12
CA THR A 52 8.89 9.54 1.42
C THR A 52 7.91 8.64 0.66
N LEU A 53 6.76 8.35 1.27
CA LEU A 53 5.67 7.59 0.65
C LEU A 53 5.08 8.29 -0.57
N HIS A 54 4.88 9.60 -0.48
CA HIS A 54 4.47 10.41 -1.62
C HIS A 54 5.39 10.21 -2.82
N LYS A 55 6.71 10.15 -2.62
CA LYS A 55 7.66 9.95 -3.72
C LYS A 55 7.54 8.58 -4.36
N GLU A 56 7.38 7.49 -3.60
CA GLU A 56 7.22 6.14 -4.17
C GLU A 56 5.86 5.93 -4.83
N VAL A 57 4.78 6.44 -4.22
CA VAL A 57 3.45 6.43 -4.82
C VAL A 57 3.45 7.25 -6.11
N LEU A 58 4.02 8.46 -6.12
CA LEU A 58 4.24 9.25 -7.34
C LEU A 58 5.09 8.49 -8.37
N LYS A 59 6.08 7.71 -7.92
CA LYS A 59 6.96 6.93 -8.82
C LYS A 59 6.20 5.77 -9.45
N LYS A 60 5.34 5.05 -8.71
CA LYS A 60 4.46 3.99 -9.24
C LYS A 60 3.39 4.56 -10.18
N ILE A 61 2.80 5.70 -9.83
CA ILE A 61 1.86 6.43 -10.69
C ILE A 61 2.54 6.83 -12.01
N LYS A 62 3.73 7.44 -11.95
CA LYS A 62 4.52 7.80 -13.14
C LYS A 62 4.96 6.57 -13.95
N ALA A 63 5.29 5.46 -13.30
CA ALA A 63 5.66 4.21 -13.95
C ALA A 63 4.47 3.50 -14.63
N SER A 64 3.23 3.73 -14.18
CA SER A 64 2.01 3.17 -14.78
C SER A 64 1.67 3.78 -16.15
N GLY A 65 2.37 4.84 -16.58
CA GLY A 65 2.14 5.53 -17.85
C GLY A 65 0.83 6.32 -17.92
N LYS A 66 -0.03 6.21 -16.91
CA LYS A 66 -1.29 6.95 -16.79
C LYS A 66 -0.99 8.33 -16.21
N LYS A 67 -1.20 9.38 -17.01
CA LYS A 67 -1.13 10.76 -16.52
C LYS A 67 -2.36 11.02 -15.66
N TYR A 68 -2.19 11.01 -14.35
CA TYR A 68 -3.17 11.57 -13.44
C TYR A 68 -2.87 13.05 -13.26
N THR A 69 -3.89 13.89 -13.27
CA THR A 69 -3.75 15.30 -12.91
C THR A 69 -3.52 15.44 -11.41
N ASP A 70 -2.95 16.58 -10.99
CA ASP A 70 -2.71 16.83 -9.56
C ASP A 70 -4.01 16.73 -8.74
N ASP A 71 -5.14 17.14 -9.33
CA ASP A 71 -6.47 17.04 -8.72
C ASP A 71 -6.93 15.58 -8.53
N GLU A 72 -6.64 14.70 -9.48
CA GLU A 72 -6.98 13.27 -9.38
C GLU A 72 -6.12 12.54 -8.33
N ILE A 73 -4.87 12.99 -8.15
CA ILE A 73 -3.99 12.47 -7.11
C ILE A 73 -4.47 12.92 -5.73
N ILE A 74 -4.89 14.18 -5.58
CA ILE A 74 -5.44 14.71 -4.33
C ILE A 74 -6.75 13.99 -3.96
N ALA A 75 -7.65 13.78 -4.91
CA ALA A 75 -8.92 13.08 -4.67
C ALA A 75 -8.76 11.61 -4.21
N GLN A 76 -7.68 10.95 -4.64
CA GLN A 76 -7.33 9.60 -4.14
C GLN A 76 -6.74 9.62 -2.72
N ILE A 77 -6.10 10.72 -2.32
CA ILE A 77 -5.51 10.89 -0.99
C ILE A 77 -6.57 11.32 0.03
N GLU A 78 -7.54 12.15 -0.36
CA GLU A 78 -8.61 12.63 0.55
C GLU A 78 -9.69 11.59 0.86
N ASN A 79 -9.73 10.46 0.12
CA ASN A 79 -10.63 9.33 0.38
C ASN A 79 -9.96 8.14 1.10
N LEU A 80 -8.75 8.35 1.65
CA LEU A 80 -8.06 7.43 2.57
C LEU A 80 -8.26 7.86 4.02
#